data_AF-A0A507E2Q4-F1
#
_entry.id   AF-A0A507E2Q4-F1
#
_cell.length_a   1.000
_cell.length_b   1.000
_cell.length_c   1.000
_cell.angle_alpha   90.00
_cell.angle_beta   90.00
_cell.angle_gamma   90.00
#
_symmetry.space_group_name_H-M   'P 1'
#
loop_
_entity.id
_entity.type
_entity.pdbx_description
1 polymer ?
#
loop_
_entity_poly.entity_id
_entity_poly.type
_entity_poly.pdbx_seq_one_letter_code
_entity_poly.pdbx_strand_id
1 'polypeptide(L)'
;MNAATDTFTTTTPTPPPSSSNTGFHMPTTAHMTHTATLPSSILHHRSVARTLTFASTRSISHLRVTQRVLVYGQAVEEWAAEFGFVIPESVNEWSHIVEAAGEEEMVDAEVVSGNTVIETVFYDKDEVLSTLTVTVFYDNDAGKNPT
;
A
#
# COMPACT_ATOMS: atom_id res chain seq x y z
N MET A 1 -10.33 -15.88 -15.93
CA MET A 1 -10.51 -14.99 -14.76
C MET A 1 -9.29 -15.23 -13.91
N ASN A 2 -8.26 -14.41 -14.03
CA ASN A 2 -7.00 -14.60 -13.29
C ASN A 2 -6.79 -13.30 -12.52
N ALA A 3 -7.25 -13.26 -11.28
CA ALA A 3 -6.92 -12.20 -10.34
C ALA A 3 -5.81 -12.75 -9.43
N ALA A 4 -4.66 -12.07 -9.39
CA ALA A 4 -3.61 -12.33 -8.42
C ALA A 4 -3.94 -11.61 -7.10
N THR A 5 -3.60 -12.19 -5.94
CA THR A 5 -3.84 -11.62 -4.61
C THR A 5 -2.50 -11.26 -3.96
N ASP A 6 -2.32 -9.99 -3.60
CA ASP A 6 -1.20 -9.54 -2.76
C ASP A 6 -1.72 -9.11 -1.37
N THR A 7 -1.16 -9.72 -0.32
CA THR A 7 -1.47 -9.41 1.08
C THR A 7 -0.32 -8.65 1.72
N PHE A 8 -0.57 -7.43 2.19
CA PHE A 8 0.38 -6.68 3.01
C PHE A 8 -0.14 -6.58 4.45
N THR A 9 0.61 -7.17 5.39
CA THR A 9 0.35 -7.06 6.83
C THR A 9 1.22 -5.95 7.40
N THR A 10 0.62 -4.88 7.92
CA THR A 10 1.35 -3.83 8.65
C THR A 10 0.78 -3.67 10.05
N THR A 11 1.62 -3.89 11.06
CA THR A 11 1.35 -3.49 12.44
C THR A 11 1.82 -2.06 12.64
N THR A 12 0.89 -1.15 12.89
CA THR A 12 1.17 0.28 13.12
C THR A 12 2.09 0.46 14.34
N PRO A 13 3.23 1.18 14.22
CA PRO A 13 4.07 1.46 15.37
C PRO A 13 3.40 2.47 16.31
N THR A 14 3.48 2.21 17.60
CA THR A 14 2.95 3.04 18.70
C THR A 14 3.57 4.44 18.68
N PRO A 15 2.78 5.54 18.72
CA PRO A 15 3.36 6.85 19.03
C PRO A 15 3.85 6.86 20.50
N PRO A 16 5.00 7.48 20.80
CA PRO A 16 5.53 7.54 22.15
C PRO A 16 4.57 8.26 23.11
N PRO A 17 4.52 7.88 24.40
CA PRO A 17 3.64 8.52 25.37
C PRO A 17 4.02 10.00 25.54
N SER A 18 3.02 10.87 25.40
CA SER A 18 3.16 12.32 25.46
C SER A 18 3.67 12.79 26.82
N SER A 19 4.89 13.33 26.88
CA SER A 19 5.31 14.21 27.95
C SER A 19 5.06 15.66 27.53
N SER A 20 4.40 16.41 28.41
CA SER A 20 4.12 17.83 28.25
C SER A 20 5.40 18.65 28.13
N ASN A 21 5.59 19.38 27.02
CA ASN A 21 6.28 20.67 27.07
C ASN A 21 5.98 21.54 25.84
N THR A 22 5.92 22.84 26.07
CA THR A 22 5.61 23.91 25.11
C THR A 22 6.54 23.93 23.89
N GLY A 23 5.97 23.79 22.70
CA GLY A 23 6.67 23.92 21.42
C GLY A 23 5.76 23.42 20.30
N PHE A 24 5.85 24.01 19.11
CA PHE A 24 5.12 23.58 17.92
C PHE A 24 5.54 22.13 17.58
N HIS A 25 4.81 21.16 18.13
CA HIS A 25 5.07 19.75 17.89
C HIS A 25 4.41 19.40 16.56
N MET A 26 5.21 19.36 15.49
CA MET A 26 4.81 18.61 14.31
C MET A 26 4.55 17.18 14.78
N PRO A 27 3.33 16.63 14.63
CA PRO A 27 3.13 15.22 14.91
C PRO A 27 4.07 14.46 13.96
N THR A 28 5.04 13.72 14.52
CA THR A 28 5.88 12.82 13.74
C THR A 28 4.99 11.66 13.29
N THR A 29 4.31 11.83 12.16
CA THR A 29 3.59 10.78 11.48
C THR A 29 4.55 9.62 11.21
N ALA A 30 4.13 8.39 11.50
CA ALA A 30 4.98 7.22 11.28
C ALA A 30 5.20 6.98 9.78
N HIS A 31 6.46 6.81 9.38
CA HIS A 31 6.84 6.47 8.02
C HIS A 31 7.53 5.09 8.02
N MET A 32 6.97 4.13 7.29
CA MET A 32 7.43 2.75 7.24
C MET A 32 7.84 2.39 5.82
N THR A 33 8.98 1.71 5.66
CA THR A 33 9.51 1.33 4.35
C THR A 33 9.70 -0.18 4.28
N HIS A 34 9.24 -0.83 3.22
CA HIS A 34 9.41 -2.26 2.95
C HIS A 34 9.86 -2.49 1.51
N THR A 35 10.35 -3.70 1.25
CA THR A 35 10.57 -4.21 -0.11
C THR A 35 9.67 -5.41 -0.33
N ALA A 36 9.13 -5.56 -1.53
CA ALA A 36 8.36 -6.72 -1.94
C ALA A 36 8.87 -7.26 -3.27
N THR A 37 8.82 -8.57 -3.44
CA THR A 37 9.17 -9.24 -4.69
C THR A 37 7.92 -9.89 -5.26
N LEU A 38 7.56 -9.53 -6.48
CA LEU A 38 6.37 -10.02 -7.18
C LEU A 38 6.78 -10.81 -8.42
N PRO A 39 5.97 -11.78 -8.87
CA PRO A 39 6.20 -12.45 -10.13
C PRO A 39 6.00 -11.46 -11.29
N SER A 40 6.96 -11.39 -12.23
CA SER A 40 6.86 -10.53 -13.42
C SER A 40 5.57 -10.75 -14.23
N SER A 41 5.01 -11.97 -14.20
CA SER A 41 3.75 -12.31 -14.86
C SER A 41 2.54 -11.49 -14.40
N ILE A 42 2.60 -10.87 -13.20
CA ILE A 42 1.53 -10.01 -12.68
C ILE A 42 1.30 -8.78 -13.55
N LEU A 43 2.34 -8.29 -14.24
CA LEU A 43 2.25 -7.15 -15.16
C LEU A 43 1.44 -7.45 -16.42
N HIS A 44 1.19 -8.73 -16.72
CA HIS A 44 0.37 -9.15 -17.86
C HIS A 44 -1.09 -9.43 -17.48
N HIS A 45 -1.46 -9.27 -16.20
CA HIS A 45 -2.83 -9.50 -15.75
C HIS A 45 -3.68 -8.24 -15.94
N ARG A 46 -4.89 -8.40 -16.50
CA ARG A 46 -5.83 -7.27 -16.69
C ARG A 46 -6.33 -6.68 -15.37
N SER A 47 -6.23 -7.43 -14.29
CA SER A 47 -6.70 -7.01 -12.97
C SER A 47 -5.96 -7.75 -11.88
N VAL A 48 -5.64 -7.05 -10.80
CA VAL A 48 -5.02 -7.61 -9.60
C VAL A 48 -5.88 -7.28 -8.39
N ALA A 49 -6.08 -8.26 -7.51
CA ALA A 49 -6.71 -8.05 -6.22
C ALA A 49 -5.64 -7.66 -5.19
N ARG A 50 -5.90 -6.59 -4.47
CA ARG A 50 -5.05 -6.12 -3.37
C ARG A 50 -5.82 -6.24 -2.07
N THR A 51 -5.19 -6.85 -1.06
CA THR A 51 -5.78 -7.01 0.26
C THR A 51 -4.88 -6.35 1.30
N LEU A 52 -5.47 -5.40 2.03
CA LEU A 52 -4.87 -4.76 3.17
C LEU A 52 -5.41 -5.40 4.45
N THR A 53 -4.52 -5.85 5.32
CA THR A 53 -4.88 -6.29 6.67
C THR A 53 -4.28 -5.33 7.69
N PHE A 54 -5.13 -4.78 8.56
CA PHE A 54 -4.71 -3.76 9.53
C PHE A 54 -5.40 -3.92 10.88
N ALA A 55 -4.75 -3.40 11.91
CA ALA A 55 -5.26 -3.30 13.27
C ALA A 55 -4.81 -1.99 13.90
N SER A 56 -5.57 -1.50 14.87
CA SER A 56 -5.25 -0.27 15.60
C SER A 56 -5.47 -0.48 17.09
N THR A 57 -4.60 0.07 17.94
CA THR A 57 -4.79 0.09 19.40
C THR A 57 -5.76 1.18 19.85
N ARG A 58 -6.04 2.17 18.99
CA ARG A 58 -7.00 3.26 19.22
C ARG A 58 -8.15 3.21 18.23
N SER A 59 -9.30 3.74 18.61
CA SER A 59 -10.39 3.94 17.65
C SER A 59 -9.95 4.93 16.57
N ILE A 60 -10.31 4.65 15.31
CA ILE A 60 -10.13 5.59 14.18
C ILE A 60 -11.52 6.03 13.77
N SER A 61 -11.75 7.34 13.72
CA SER A 61 -13.11 7.87 13.52
C SER A 61 -13.60 7.68 12.10
N HIS A 62 -12.73 7.90 11.11
CA HIS A 62 -13.02 7.68 9.69
C HIS A 62 -11.73 7.37 8.93
N LEU A 63 -11.40 6.09 8.82
CA LEU A 63 -10.22 5.62 8.11
C LEU A 63 -10.37 5.87 6.60
N ARG A 64 -9.41 6.59 6.04
CA ARG A 64 -9.23 6.79 4.59
C ARG A 64 -7.85 6.32 4.19
N VAL A 65 -7.72 5.83 2.96
CA VAL A 65 -6.47 5.34 2.40
C VAL A 65 -6.27 5.94 1.02
N THR A 66 -5.08 6.48 0.78
CA THR A 66 -4.62 6.84 -0.56
C THR A 66 -3.47 5.92 -0.94
N GLN A 67 -3.57 5.25 -2.08
CA GLN A 67 -2.47 4.46 -2.64
C GLN A 67 -2.00 5.09 -3.94
N ARG A 68 -0.68 5.21 -4.10
CA ARG A 68 -0.03 5.68 -5.32
C ARG A 68 0.98 4.65 -5.80
N VAL A 69 1.02 4.40 -7.09
CA VAL A 69 2.14 3.72 -7.74
C VAL A 69 3.05 4.78 -8.33
N LEU A 70 4.29 4.81 -7.88
CA LEU A 70 5.33 5.68 -8.40
C LEU A 70 6.32 4.84 -9.19
N VAL A 71 6.60 5.23 -10.43
CA VAL A 71 7.64 4.62 -11.27
C VAL A 71 8.67 5.70 -11.55
N TYR A 72 9.94 5.47 -11.18
CA TYR A 72 10.99 6.50 -11.21
C TYR A 72 10.59 7.80 -10.47
N GLY A 73 9.83 7.66 -9.38
CA GLY A 73 9.34 8.78 -8.57
C GLY A 73 8.20 9.60 -9.21
N GLN A 74 7.67 9.19 -10.36
CA GLN A 74 6.48 9.79 -10.98
C GLN A 74 5.25 8.95 -10.66
N ALA A 75 4.19 9.58 -10.13
CA ALA A 75 2.93 8.89 -9.88
C ALA A 75 2.27 8.52 -11.22
N VAL A 76 2.12 7.23 -11.48
CA VAL A 76 1.47 6.68 -12.68
C VAL A 76 0.02 6.28 -12.40
N GLU A 77 -0.27 5.87 -11.17
CA GLU A 77 -1.62 5.51 -10.71
C GLU A 77 -1.86 6.04 -9.29
N GLU A 78 -3.09 6.46 -9.01
CA GLU A 78 -3.54 6.90 -7.69
C GLU A 78 -4.97 6.43 -7.44
N TRP A 79 -5.21 5.84 -6.26
CA TRP A 79 -6.55 5.49 -5.79
C TRP A 79 -6.76 6.04 -4.39
N ALA A 80 -7.99 6.47 -4.12
CA ALA A 80 -8.44 6.84 -2.80
C ALA A 80 -9.65 5.99 -2.41
N ALA A 81 -9.71 5.59 -1.15
CA ALA A 81 -10.82 4.82 -0.61
C ALA A 81 -11.10 5.19 0.84
N GLU A 82 -12.33 4.92 1.27
CA GLU A 82 -12.79 5.20 2.62
C GLU A 82 -13.35 3.92 3.23
N PHE A 83 -12.81 3.53 4.39
CA PHE A 83 -13.29 2.38 5.15
C PHE A 83 -14.32 2.81 6.21
N GLY A 84 -14.14 4.00 6.81
CA GLY A 84 -14.99 4.51 7.88
C GLY A 84 -14.47 4.13 9.27
N PHE A 85 -15.37 3.89 10.22
CA PHE A 85 -15.00 3.71 11.62
C PHE A 85 -14.22 2.40 11.86
N VAL A 86 -13.11 2.47 12.61
CA VAL A 86 -12.31 1.31 13.01
C VAL A 86 -12.37 1.11 14.52
N ILE A 87 -12.77 -0.09 14.91
CA ILE A 87 -12.82 -0.52 16.31
C ILE A 87 -11.38 -0.78 16.81
N PRO A 88 -11.00 -0.29 18.00
CA PRO A 88 -9.70 -0.60 18.59
C PRO A 88 -9.57 -2.11 18.84
N GLU A 89 -8.34 -2.62 18.73
CA GLU A 89 -7.94 -4.01 18.98
C GLU A 89 -8.63 -5.05 18.08
N SER A 90 -9.28 -4.62 16.99
CA SER A 90 -9.76 -5.52 15.95
C SER A 90 -8.78 -5.64 14.79
N VAL A 91 -8.77 -6.81 14.16
CA VAL A 91 -8.12 -7.04 12.87
C VAL A 91 -9.17 -6.88 11.79
N ASN A 92 -8.90 -5.99 10.84
CA ASN A 92 -9.79 -5.71 9.71
C ASN A 92 -9.07 -6.09 8.41
N GLU A 93 -9.85 -6.57 7.46
CA GLU A 93 -9.40 -6.86 6.11
C GLU A 93 -10.18 -5.98 5.14
N TRP A 94 -9.46 -5.37 4.21
CA TRP A 94 -10.05 -4.60 3.14
C TRP A 94 -9.41 -4.98 1.81
N SER A 95 -10.24 -5.34 0.84
CA SER A 95 -9.81 -5.84 -0.47
C SER A 95 -10.37 -4.96 -1.60
N HIS A 96 -9.55 -4.68 -2.60
CA HIS A 96 -9.92 -3.93 -3.81
C HIS A 96 -9.29 -4.58 -5.04
N ILE A 97 -10.07 -4.73 -6.11
CA ILE A 97 -9.59 -5.15 -7.43
C ILE A 97 -9.16 -3.91 -8.21
N VAL A 98 -7.89 -3.84 -8.57
CA VAL A 98 -7.33 -2.81 -9.43
C VAL A 98 -7.23 -3.36 -10.85
N GLU A 99 -7.76 -2.62 -11.83
CA GLU A 99 -7.61 -2.94 -13.25
C GLU A 99 -6.28 -2.40 -13.75
N ALA A 100 -5.57 -3.19 -14.54
CA ALA A 100 -4.33 -2.76 -15.16
C ALA A 100 -4.62 -1.78 -16.30
N ALA A 101 -3.67 -0.89 -16.54
CA ALA A 101 -3.58 -0.15 -17.78
C ALA A 101 -3.57 -1.10 -18.99
N GLY A 102 -3.92 -0.59 -20.18
CA GLY A 102 -3.89 -1.39 -21.40
C GLY A 102 -2.52 -2.05 -21.61
N GLU A 103 -2.46 -3.22 -22.25
CA GLU A 103 -1.20 -3.99 -22.42
C GLU A 103 -0.08 -3.18 -23.09
N GLU A 104 -0.43 -2.20 -23.93
CA GLU A 104 0.51 -1.28 -24.60
C GLU A 104 1.10 -0.21 -23.67
N GLU A 105 0.48 0.05 -22.51
CA GLU A 105 0.92 1.03 -21.50
C GLU A 105 1.77 0.37 -20.39
N MET A 106 1.81 -0.97 -20.35
CA MET A 106 2.58 -1.72 -19.36
C MET A 106 4.07 -1.72 -19.71
N VAL A 107 4.89 -1.35 -18.73
CA VAL A 107 6.35 -1.26 -18.87
C VAL A 107 7.00 -2.59 -18.50
N ASP A 108 8.07 -2.97 -19.20
CA ASP A 108 8.82 -4.21 -18.97
C ASP A 108 9.29 -4.36 -17.52
N ALA A 109 9.14 -5.58 -16.96
CA ALA A 109 9.51 -5.92 -15.59
C ALA A 109 10.94 -5.51 -15.22
N GLU A 110 11.90 -5.68 -16.15
CA GLU A 110 13.31 -5.31 -15.94
C GLU A 110 13.50 -3.80 -15.78
N VAL A 111 12.65 -2.98 -16.42
CA VAL A 111 12.71 -1.52 -16.34
C VAL A 111 12.07 -1.02 -15.03
N VAL A 112 10.99 -1.65 -14.58
CA VAL A 112 10.25 -1.21 -13.39
C VAL A 112 10.72 -1.84 -12.08
N SER A 113 11.43 -2.97 -12.13
CA SER A 113 11.96 -3.65 -10.94
C SER A 113 12.91 -2.76 -10.15
N GLY A 114 12.62 -2.55 -8.87
CA GLY A 114 13.36 -1.66 -7.97
C GLY A 114 13.07 -0.17 -8.17
N ASN A 115 12.39 0.21 -9.25
CA ASN A 115 12.01 1.59 -9.57
C ASN A 115 10.52 1.87 -9.35
N THR A 116 9.72 0.82 -9.12
CA THR A 116 8.33 0.91 -8.69
C THR A 116 8.24 1.01 -7.18
N VAL A 117 7.49 1.99 -6.71
CA VAL A 117 7.19 2.22 -5.31
C VAL A 117 5.68 2.34 -5.14
N ILE A 118 5.12 1.52 -4.25
CA ILE A 118 3.73 1.66 -3.81
C ILE A 118 3.75 2.49 -2.52
N GLU A 119 3.24 3.72 -2.58
CA GLU A 119 3.00 4.55 -1.42
C GLU A 119 1.56 4.35 -0.95
N THR A 120 1.37 4.08 0.34
CA THR A 120 0.07 3.99 0.98
C THR A 120 0.03 4.96 2.15
N VAL A 121 -0.86 5.94 2.11
CA VAL A 121 -1.07 6.92 3.17
C VAL A 121 -2.39 6.63 3.87
N PHE A 122 -2.34 6.49 5.19
CA PHE A 122 -3.49 6.25 6.05
C PHE A 122 -3.89 7.55 6.75
N TYR A 123 -5.20 7.83 6.78
CA TYR A 123 -5.75 9.02 7.42
C TYR A 123 -6.86 8.66 8.41
N ASP A 124 -7.00 9.47 9.47
CA ASP A 124 -8.26 9.61 10.21
C ASP A 124 -8.87 10.95 9.82
N LYS A 125 -9.95 10.92 9.04
CA LYS A 125 -10.49 12.11 8.36
C LYS A 125 -9.40 12.77 7.52
N ASP A 126 -8.91 13.94 7.90
CA ASP A 126 -7.90 14.70 7.15
C ASP A 126 -6.51 14.65 7.83
N GLU A 127 -6.38 13.95 8.96
CA GLU A 127 -5.10 13.80 9.67
C GLU A 127 -4.35 12.57 9.18
N VAL A 128 -3.09 12.73 8.78
CA VAL A 128 -2.23 11.61 8.39
C VAL A 128 -1.81 10.80 9.62
N LEU A 129 -2.19 9.52 9.62
CA LEU A 129 -1.83 8.55 10.65
C LEU A 129 -0.44 7.97 10.40
N SER A 130 -0.21 7.50 9.18
CA SER A 130 1.03 6.87 8.77
C SER A 130 1.17 6.82 7.26
N THR A 131 2.40 6.67 6.81
CA THR A 131 2.75 6.40 5.42
C THR A 131 3.54 5.08 5.37
N LEU A 132 3.13 4.18 4.48
CA LEU A 132 3.84 2.95 4.14
C LEU A 132 4.34 3.07 2.70
N THR A 133 5.64 2.86 2.51
CA THR A 133 6.28 2.83 1.20
C THR A 133 6.80 1.42 0.95
N VAL A 134 6.43 0.82 -0.18
CA VAL A 134 6.90 -0.51 -0.59
C VAL A 134 7.63 -0.39 -1.91
N THR A 135 8.93 -0.63 -1.92
CA THR A 135 9.70 -0.77 -3.17
C THR A 135 9.48 -2.16 -3.74
N VAL A 136 9.04 -2.22 -5.00
CA VAL A 136 8.65 -3.46 -5.67
C VAL A 136 9.78 -3.91 -6.60
N PHE A 137 10.17 -5.17 -6.46
CA PHE A 137 11.04 -5.89 -7.38
C PHE A 137 10.20 -6.95 -8.10
N TYR A 138 10.50 -7.17 -9.37
CA TYR A 138 9.88 -8.24 -10.16
C TYR A 138 10.89 -9.35 -10.43
N ASP A 139 10.52 -10.58 -10.08
CA ASP A 139 11.32 -11.76 -10.38
C ASP A 139 10.90 -12.39 -11.72
N ASN A 140 11.89 -12.91 -12.44
CA ASN A 140 11.68 -13.64 -13.68
C ASN A 140 11.12 -15.04 -13.38
N ASP A 141 9.80 -15.18 -13.51
CA ASP A 141 9.11 -16.47 -13.47
C ASP A 141 9.02 -17.14 -14.86
N ALA A 142 9.79 -16.64 -15.83
CA ALA A 142 9.93 -17.18 -17.18
C ALA A 142 10.46 -18.64 -17.13
N GLY A 143 9.55 -19.57 -16.88
CA GLY A 143 9.82 -20.98 -16.63
C GLY A 143 8.75 -21.72 -15.83
N LYS A 144 7.88 -21.03 -15.10
CA LYS A 144 6.71 -21.64 -14.45
C LYS A 144 5.47 -21.38 -15.28
N ASN A 145 5.11 -22.35 -16.12
CA ASN A 145 3.80 -22.36 -16.78
C ASN A 145 2.69 -22.15 -15.73
N PRO A 146 1.69 -21.31 -15.99
CA PRO A 146 0.48 -21.30 -15.18
C PRO A 146 -0.19 -22.68 -15.32
N THR A 147 -0.25 -23.42 -14.22
CA THR A 147 -1.10 -24.63 -14.10
C THR A 147 -2.55 -24.25 -13.99
#